data_AF-A0A098DY87-F1
#
_entry.id   AF-A0A098DY87-F1
#
_cell.length_a   1.000
_cell.length_b   1.000
_cell.length_c   1.000
_cell.angle_alpha   90.00
_cell.angle_beta   90.00
_cell.angle_gamma   90.00
#
_symmetry.space_group_name_H-M   'P 1'
#
loop_
_entity.id
_entity.type
_entity.pdbx_description
1 polymer ?
#
loop_
_entity_poly.entity_id
_entity_poly.type
_entity_poly.pdbx_seq_one_letter_code
_entity_poly.pdbx_strand_id
1 'polypeptide(L)'
;MDSTVRTFQVFGLTSSLVLAGVNLGSSHLTVPFLYNQPTSVNTPFFKEFYTRGALTLVPLAIFSGASSGIVAYLLPAQRTLWTVAAVTTLSQLPWTGLGMMATNTRLNDIAASSVEQEKANQQEVVDLLKKWRWMNIVRGSLALAGGLTAVLALQSE
;
A
#
# COMPACT_ATOMS: atom_id res chain seq x y z
N MET A 1 -9.82 -29.00 9.88
CA MET A 1 -8.73 -28.22 9.24
C MET A 1 -7.62 -28.05 10.25
N ASP A 2 -6.36 -28.16 9.82
CA ASP A 2 -5.18 -28.03 10.67
C ASP A 2 -5.06 -26.62 11.28
N SER A 3 -4.64 -26.52 12.55
CA SER A 3 -4.50 -25.25 13.27
C SER A 3 -3.45 -24.34 12.61
N THR A 4 -2.42 -24.94 12.00
CA THR A 4 -1.41 -24.23 11.23
C THR A 4 -2.02 -23.53 10.00
N VAL A 5 -2.87 -24.21 9.23
CA VAL A 5 -3.53 -23.63 8.06
C VAL A 5 -4.42 -22.45 8.47
N ARG A 6 -5.21 -22.63 9.52
CA ARG A 6 -6.10 -21.57 10.03
C ARG A 6 -5.34 -20.34 10.51
N THR A 7 -4.15 -20.54 11.08
CA THR A 7 -3.26 -19.45 11.48
C THR A 7 -2.81 -18.62 10.26
N PHE A 8 -2.35 -19.27 9.19
CA PHE A 8 -1.95 -18.56 7.96
C PHE A 8 -3.13 -17.89 7.24
N GLN A 9 -4.32 -18.49 7.27
CA GLN A 9 -5.53 -17.84 6.74
C GLN A 9 -5.81 -16.51 7.46
N VAL A 10 -5.77 -16.52 8.79
CA VAL A 10 -5.99 -15.32 9.62
C VAL A 10 -4.91 -14.28 9.35
N PHE A 11 -3.64 -14.67 9.29
CA PHE A 11 -2.54 -13.74 9.02
C PHE A 11 -2.61 -13.11 7.63
N GLY A 12 -2.90 -13.90 6.59
CA GLY A 12 -3.09 -13.40 5.23
C GLY A 12 -4.24 -12.39 5.14
N LEU A 13 -5.40 -12.76 5.68
CA LEU A 13 -6.60 -11.93 5.70
C LEU A 13 -6.43 -10.63 6.50
N THR A 14 -6.01 -10.72 7.76
CA THR A 14 -5.94 -9.55 8.64
C THR A 14 -4.89 -8.55 8.16
N SER A 15 -3.73 -9.04 7.74
CA SER A 15 -2.65 -8.18 7.23
C SER A 15 -3.05 -7.44 5.95
N SER A 16 -3.77 -8.10 5.03
CA SER A 16 -4.26 -7.45 3.79
C SER A 16 -5.31 -6.38 4.08
N LEU A 17 -6.23 -6.62 5.03
CA LEU A 17 -7.20 -5.60 5.44
C LEU A 17 -6.54 -4.41 6.17
N VAL A 18 -5.53 -4.66 7.01
CA VAL A 18 -4.74 -3.58 7.63
C VAL A 18 -4.01 -2.75 6.56
N LEU A 19 -3.38 -3.40 5.59
CA LEU A 19 -2.75 -2.72 4.45
C LEU A 19 -3.75 -1.85 3.67
N ALA A 20 -4.95 -2.36 3.42
CA ALA A 20 -6.00 -1.62 2.76
C ALA A 20 -6.39 -0.37 3.58
N GLY A 21 -6.65 -0.56 4.88
CA GLY A 21 -7.02 0.50 5.80
C GLY A 21 -5.97 1.61 5.89
N VAL A 22 -4.69 1.27 6.04
CA VAL A 22 -3.62 2.27 6.10
C VAL A 22 -3.50 3.03 4.77
N ASN A 23 -3.46 2.34 3.63
CA ASN A 23 -3.32 3.00 2.32
C ASN A 23 -4.52 3.92 2.01
N LEU A 24 -5.75 3.43 2.20
CA LEU A 24 -6.95 4.23 1.96
C LEU A 24 -7.06 5.38 2.97
N GLY A 25 -6.84 5.09 4.26
CA GLY A 25 -6.87 6.07 5.33
C GLY A 25 -5.88 7.21 5.10
N SER A 26 -4.63 6.90 4.76
CA SER A 26 -3.65 7.93 4.42
C SER A 26 -4.03 8.75 3.19
N SER A 27 -4.67 8.12 2.19
CA SER A 27 -5.10 8.81 0.97
C SER A 27 -6.30 9.73 1.17
N HIS A 28 -7.21 9.37 2.08
CA HIS A 28 -8.43 10.14 2.36
C HIS A 28 -8.24 11.16 3.48
N LEU A 29 -7.49 10.80 4.51
CA LEU A 29 -7.35 11.60 5.71
C LEU A 29 -6.03 12.36 5.71
N THR A 30 -4.89 11.72 5.46
CA THR A 30 -3.58 12.37 5.66
C THR A 30 -3.14 13.29 4.52
N VAL A 31 -3.09 12.79 3.29
CA VAL A 31 -2.51 13.53 2.15
C VAL A 31 -3.24 14.85 1.85
N PRO A 32 -4.59 14.94 1.90
CA PRO A 32 -5.28 16.20 1.62
C PRO A 32 -4.90 17.35 2.56
N PHE A 33 -4.50 17.07 3.81
CA PHE A 33 -4.01 18.12 4.72
C PHE A 33 -2.75 18.82 4.22
N LEU A 34 -1.97 18.17 3.36
CA LEU A 34 -0.71 18.70 2.83
C LEU A 34 -0.92 19.69 1.68
N TYR A 35 -2.10 19.73 1.07
CA TYR A 35 -2.35 20.58 -0.11
C TYR A 35 -2.26 22.08 0.19
N ASN A 36 -2.64 22.46 1.41
CA ASN A 36 -2.67 23.86 1.83
C ASN A 36 -1.44 24.26 2.65
N GLN A 37 -0.46 23.35 2.81
CA GLN A 37 0.75 23.65 3.56
C GLN A 37 1.82 24.25 2.64
N PRO A 38 2.74 25.07 3.19
CA PRO A 38 3.91 25.54 2.45
C PRO A 38 4.76 24.37 1.91
N THR A 39 5.45 24.58 0.79
CA THR A 39 6.33 23.57 0.16
C THR A 39 7.41 23.06 1.13
N SER A 40 7.91 23.95 2.00
CA SER A 40 8.90 23.64 3.05
C SER A 40 8.36 22.72 4.15
N VAL A 41 7.03 22.53 4.23
CA VAL A 41 6.38 21.66 5.21
C VAL A 41 5.84 20.39 4.55
N ASN A 42 5.11 20.51 3.43
CA ASN A 42 4.45 19.36 2.83
C ASN A 42 5.44 18.33 2.25
N THR A 43 6.52 18.75 1.60
CA THR A 43 7.45 17.82 0.95
C THR A 43 8.32 17.07 1.95
N PRO A 44 8.89 17.68 3.01
CA PRO A 44 9.60 16.91 4.04
C PRO A 44 8.67 16.01 4.83
N PHE A 45 7.46 16.48 5.18
CA PHE A 45 6.46 15.64 5.82
C PHE A 45 6.13 14.42 4.97
N PHE A 46 5.87 14.63 3.67
CA PHE A 46 5.56 13.55 2.74
C PHE A 46 6.70 12.54 2.63
N LYS A 47 7.95 12.99 2.53
CA LYS A 47 9.13 12.12 2.46
C LYS A 47 9.22 11.21 3.68
N GLU A 48 9.06 11.76 4.88
CA GLU A 48 9.11 10.99 6.12
C GLU A 48 7.93 10.03 6.24
N PHE A 49 6.72 10.54 5.94
CA PHE A 49 5.49 9.75 5.90
C PHE A 49 5.61 8.55 4.95
N TYR A 50 6.09 8.77 3.72
CA TYR A 50 6.30 7.73 2.71
C TYR A 50 7.36 6.72 3.16
N THR A 51 8.48 7.19 3.70
CA THR A 51 9.60 6.32 4.12
C THR A 51 9.20 5.43 5.28
N ARG A 52 8.56 6.00 6.31
CA ARG A 52 8.01 5.20 7.44
C ARG A 52 6.95 4.24 6.97
N GLY A 53 6.04 4.69 6.10
CA GLY A 53 5.03 3.84 5.49
C GLY A 53 5.65 2.65 4.75
N ALA A 54 6.70 2.87 3.95
CA ALA A 54 7.39 1.80 3.24
C ALA A 54 8.03 0.78 4.21
N LEU A 55 8.71 1.25 5.26
CA LEU A 55 9.35 0.39 6.27
C LEU A 55 8.34 -0.50 7.02
N THR A 56 7.10 -0.04 7.20
CA THR A 56 6.06 -0.82 7.88
C THR A 56 5.24 -1.68 6.91
N LEU A 57 4.79 -1.11 5.79
CA LEU A 57 3.81 -1.75 4.92
C LEU A 57 4.43 -2.75 3.93
N VAL A 58 5.69 -2.55 3.52
CA VAL A 58 6.35 -3.52 2.60
C VAL A 58 6.53 -4.88 3.27
N PRO A 59 7.09 -4.99 4.50
CA PRO A 59 7.17 -6.28 5.20
C PRO A 59 5.79 -6.90 5.43
N LEU A 60 4.79 -6.09 5.78
CA LEU A 60 3.43 -6.57 6.03
C LEU A 60 2.78 -7.12 4.75
N ALA A 61 3.00 -6.50 3.60
CA ALA A 61 2.50 -6.98 2.30
C ALA A 61 3.15 -8.32 1.92
N ILE A 62 4.47 -8.45 2.12
CA ILE A 62 5.19 -9.71 1.90
C ILE A 62 4.65 -10.80 2.82
N PHE A 63 4.48 -10.50 4.11
CA PHE A 63 3.96 -11.44 5.10
C PHE A 63 2.53 -11.90 4.78
N SER A 64 1.65 -10.96 4.40
CA SER A 64 0.27 -11.24 4.00
C SER A 64 0.22 -12.13 2.75
N GLY A 65 1.00 -11.78 1.73
CA GLY A 65 1.09 -12.52 0.48
C GLY A 65 1.64 -13.94 0.67
N ALA A 66 2.72 -14.07 1.43
CA ALA A 66 3.32 -15.36 1.75
C ALA A 66 2.36 -16.26 2.53
N SER A 67 1.67 -15.71 3.55
CA SER A 67 0.67 -16.46 4.31
C SER A 67 -0.46 -16.98 3.42
N SER A 68 -1.00 -16.12 2.56
CA SER A 68 -2.04 -16.49 1.60
C SER A 68 -1.55 -17.53 0.57
N GLY A 69 -0.31 -17.38 0.08
CA GLY A 69 0.32 -18.33 -0.83
C GLY A 69 0.55 -19.71 -0.21
N ILE A 70 0.95 -19.76 1.07
CA ILE A 70 1.06 -21.01 1.83
C ILE A 70 -0.30 -21.71 1.92
N VAL A 71 -1.37 -20.97 2.23
CA VAL A 71 -2.72 -21.57 2.25
C VAL A 71 -3.12 -22.10 0.87
N ALA A 72 -2.84 -21.35 -0.21
CA ALA A 72 -3.13 -21.80 -1.57
C ALA A 72 -2.40 -23.11 -1.94
N TYR A 73 -1.17 -23.28 -1.43
CA TYR A 73 -0.38 -24.49 -1.60
C TYR A 73 -0.97 -25.67 -0.81
N LEU A 74 -1.32 -25.44 0.47
CA LEU A 74 -1.80 -26.47 1.39
C LEU A 74 -3.25 -26.90 1.17
N LEU A 75 -4.11 -26.03 0.62
CA LEU A 75 -5.54 -26.31 0.37
C LEU A 75 -5.86 -26.26 -1.13
N PRO A 76 -5.71 -27.38 -1.87
CA PRO A 76 -6.00 -27.44 -3.30
C PRO A 76 -7.43 -26.99 -3.67
N ALA A 77 -8.43 -27.29 -2.83
CA ALA A 77 -9.82 -26.91 -3.06
C ALA A 77 -10.05 -25.39 -3.10
N GLN A 78 -9.24 -24.60 -2.39
CA GLN A 78 -9.35 -23.14 -2.31
C GLN A 78 -8.18 -22.43 -3.01
N ARG A 79 -7.33 -23.18 -3.73
CA ARG A 79 -6.06 -22.70 -4.30
C ARG A 79 -6.23 -21.42 -5.10
N THR A 80 -7.25 -21.36 -5.96
CA THR A 80 -7.50 -20.21 -6.83
C THR A 80 -7.74 -18.93 -6.03
N LEU A 81 -8.63 -18.98 -5.05
CA LEU A 81 -9.00 -17.80 -4.25
C LEU A 81 -7.82 -17.31 -3.39
N TRP A 82 -7.11 -18.23 -2.72
CA TRP A 82 -5.93 -17.86 -1.93
C TRP A 82 -4.75 -17.39 -2.78
N THR A 83 -4.61 -17.90 -4.01
CA THR A 83 -3.61 -17.40 -4.97
C THR A 83 -3.96 -15.99 -5.42
N VAL A 84 -5.24 -15.72 -5.75
CA VAL A 84 -5.70 -14.37 -6.08
C VAL A 84 -5.47 -13.42 -4.90
N ALA A 85 -5.79 -13.85 -3.68
CA ALA A 85 -5.52 -13.07 -2.46
C ALA A 85 -4.03 -12.72 -2.32
N ALA A 86 -3.14 -13.72 -2.48
CA ALA A 86 -1.69 -13.52 -2.41
C ALA A 86 -1.18 -12.56 -3.49
N VAL A 87 -1.57 -12.79 -4.75
CA VAL A 87 -1.09 -12.01 -5.91
C VAL A 87 -1.58 -10.58 -5.85
N THR A 88 -2.86 -10.35 -5.55
CA THR A 88 -3.43 -9.00 -5.46
C THR A 88 -2.78 -8.20 -4.34
N THR A 89 -2.56 -8.78 -3.15
CA THR A 89 -1.83 -8.10 -2.08
C THR A 89 -0.37 -7.83 -2.46
N LEU A 90 0.36 -8.79 -3.04
CA LEU A 90 1.78 -8.59 -3.41
C LEU A 90 1.95 -7.60 -4.56
N SER A 91 0.97 -7.46 -5.44
CA SER A 91 1.03 -6.56 -6.61
C SER A 91 1.20 -5.08 -6.24
N GLN A 92 0.97 -4.71 -4.98
CA GLN A 92 1.28 -3.38 -4.44
C GLN A 92 2.76 -3.00 -4.61
N LEU A 93 3.67 -3.99 -4.52
CA LEU A 93 5.11 -3.78 -4.61
C LEU A 93 5.55 -3.39 -6.03
N PRO A 94 5.25 -4.18 -7.10
CA PRO A 94 5.54 -3.77 -8.46
C PRO A 94 4.76 -2.51 -8.85
N TRP A 95 3.54 -2.29 -8.35
CA TRP A 95 2.84 -1.03 -8.57
C TRP A 95 3.60 0.18 -7.99
N THR A 96 4.19 0.03 -6.80
CA THR A 96 5.00 1.09 -6.20
C THR A 96 6.26 1.35 -7.03
N GLY A 97 6.97 0.30 -7.46
CA GLY A 97 8.19 0.42 -8.25
C GLY A 97 7.99 0.94 -9.68
N LEU A 98 6.89 0.57 -10.33
CA LEU A 98 6.63 0.92 -11.73
C LEU A 98 5.72 2.13 -11.89
N GLY A 99 4.64 2.19 -11.12
CA GLY A 99 3.61 3.23 -11.23
C GLY A 99 3.93 4.50 -10.44
N MET A 100 4.51 4.34 -9.23
CA MET A 100 4.66 5.46 -8.29
C MET A 100 6.06 6.06 -8.25
N MET A 101 7.08 5.35 -8.74
CA MET A 101 8.49 5.71 -8.53
C MET A 101 8.81 7.13 -9.02
N ALA A 102 8.38 7.52 -10.22
CA ALA A 102 8.65 8.87 -10.74
C ALA A 102 8.09 9.99 -9.84
N THR A 103 6.87 9.83 -9.33
CA THR A 103 6.25 10.81 -8.41
C THR A 103 6.94 10.80 -7.04
N ASN A 104 7.27 9.63 -6.51
CA ASN A 104 7.99 9.51 -5.23
C ASN A 104 9.36 10.16 -5.31
N THR A 105 10.12 9.91 -6.39
CA THR A 105 11.44 10.52 -6.61
C THR A 105 11.33 12.04 -6.69
N ARG A 106 10.42 12.58 -7.52
CA ARG A 106 10.28 14.05 -7.63
C ARG A 106 9.90 14.72 -6.29
N LEU A 107 8.97 14.14 -5.54
CA LEU A 107 8.60 14.66 -4.21
C LEU A 107 9.77 14.58 -3.21
N ASN A 108 10.57 13.52 -3.26
CA ASN A 108 11.74 13.35 -2.41
C ASN A 108 12.89 14.30 -2.79
N ASP A 109 13.09 14.57 -4.08
CA ASP A 109 14.10 15.50 -4.58
C ASP A 109 13.80 16.93 -4.12
N ILE A 110 12.53 17.35 -4.22
CA ILE A 110 12.08 18.65 -3.69
C ILE A 110 12.29 18.69 -2.17
N ALA A 111 11.94 17.61 -1.46
CA ALA A 111 12.13 17.54 -0.01
C ALA A 111 13.61 17.59 0.44
N ALA A 112 14.56 17.21 -0.42
CA ALA A 112 15.97 17.08 -0.07
C ALA A 112 16.77 18.40 -0.15
N SER A 113 16.23 19.45 -0.75
CA SER A 113 16.97 20.69 -1.02
C SER A 113 16.08 21.91 -0.78
N SER A 114 16.50 22.82 0.10
CA SER A 114 15.82 24.12 0.29
C SER A 114 15.77 24.93 -1.00
N VAL A 115 16.81 24.85 -1.82
CA VAL A 115 16.86 25.50 -3.13
C VAL A 115 15.79 24.93 -4.07
N GLU A 116 15.55 23.62 -4.03
CA GLU A 116 14.48 23.02 -4.84
C GLU A 116 13.09 23.32 -4.26
N GLN A 117 12.95 23.47 -2.94
CA GLN A 117 11.70 23.91 -2.32
C GLN A 117 11.32 25.34 -2.71
N GLU A 118 12.30 26.24 -2.83
CA GLU A 118 12.09 27.62 -3.27
C GLU A 118 11.77 27.71 -4.77
N LYS A 119 12.38 26.84 -5.59
CA LYS A 119 12.12 26.77 -7.04
C LYS A 119 10.82 26.06 -7.39
N ALA A 120 10.43 25.05 -6.61
CA ALA A 120 9.26 24.25 -6.89
C ALA A 120 8.00 25.10 -6.77
N ASN A 121 7.21 25.12 -7.84
CA ASN A 121 5.91 25.77 -7.80
C ASN A 121 5.02 25.00 -6.81
N GLN A 122 4.36 25.71 -5.89
CA GLN A 122 3.41 25.11 -4.95
C GLN A 122 2.34 24.28 -5.69
N GLN A 123 1.89 24.75 -6.85
CA GLN A 123 0.92 24.02 -7.67
C GLN A 123 1.47 22.67 -8.17
N GLU A 124 2.74 22.62 -8.58
CA GLU A 124 3.42 21.38 -9.00
C GLU A 124 3.40 20.36 -7.86
N VAL A 125 3.78 20.79 -6.65
CA VAL A 125 3.82 19.93 -5.46
C VAL A 125 2.43 19.40 -5.12
N VAL A 126 1.41 20.25 -5.14
CA VAL A 126 0.03 19.84 -4.88
C VAL A 126 -0.47 18.83 -5.92
N ASP A 127 -0.14 19.01 -7.19
CA ASP A 127 -0.54 18.08 -8.25
C ASP A 127 0.19 16.74 -8.14
N LEU A 128 1.48 16.73 -7.76
CA LEU A 128 2.21 15.51 -7.41
C LEU A 128 1.58 14.78 -6.21
N LEU A 129 1.18 15.50 -5.15
CA LEU A 129 0.51 14.92 -3.99
C LEU A 129 -0.89 14.36 -4.33
N LYS A 130 -1.66 15.04 -5.19
CA LYS A 130 -2.95 14.54 -5.70
C LYS A 130 -2.76 13.29 -6.56
N LYS A 131 -1.75 13.29 -7.43
CA LYS A 131 -1.39 12.12 -8.24
C LYS A 131 -0.98 10.95 -7.34
N TRP A 132 -0.11 11.19 -6.37
CA TRP A 132 0.31 10.19 -5.40
C TRP A 132 -0.88 9.61 -4.62
N ARG A 133 -1.79 10.47 -4.16
CA ARG A 133 -3.02 10.05 -3.47
C ARG A 133 -3.80 9.03 -4.30
N TRP A 134 -4.04 9.32 -5.58
CA TRP A 134 -4.75 8.38 -6.45
C TRP A 134 -4.01 7.05 -6.63
N MET A 135 -2.70 7.10 -6.85
CA MET A 135 -1.91 5.87 -6.97
C MET A 135 -1.86 5.07 -5.67
N ASN A 136 -1.91 5.73 -4.52
CA ASN A 136 -1.97 5.08 -3.22
C ASN A 136 -3.35 4.47 -2.93
N ILE A 137 -4.44 5.07 -3.42
CA ILE A 137 -5.78 4.44 -3.41
C ILE A 137 -5.73 3.12 -4.16
N VAL A 138 -5.07 3.06 -5.33
CA VAL A 138 -4.88 1.79 -6.07
C VAL A 138 -4.18 0.75 -5.19
N ARG A 139 -3.13 1.12 -4.44
CA ARG A 139 -2.49 0.19 -3.48
C ARG A 139 -3.48 -0.30 -2.42
N GLY A 140 -4.28 0.59 -1.87
CA GLY A 140 -5.32 0.26 -0.89
C GLY A 140 -6.36 -0.69 -1.46
N SER A 141 -6.83 -0.44 -2.68
CA SER A 141 -7.79 -1.28 -3.40
C SER A 141 -7.26 -2.67 -3.72
N LEU A 142 -5.98 -2.79 -4.10
CA LEU A 142 -5.33 -4.08 -4.34
C LEU A 142 -5.27 -4.94 -3.07
N ALA A 143 -4.87 -4.34 -1.94
CA ALA A 143 -4.90 -5.02 -0.64
C ALA A 143 -6.33 -5.36 -0.19
N LEU A 144 -7.29 -4.48 -0.44
CA LEU A 144 -8.70 -4.74 -0.10
C LEU A 144 -9.25 -5.91 -0.92
N ALA A 145 -8.96 -5.95 -2.22
CA ALA A 145 -9.33 -7.07 -3.08
C ALA A 145 -8.72 -8.38 -2.57
N GLY A 146 -7.46 -8.37 -2.13
CA GLY A 146 -6.82 -9.53 -1.52
C GLY A 146 -7.52 -9.99 -0.26
N GLY A 147 -7.82 -9.07 0.66
CA GLY A 147 -8.55 -9.35 1.89
C GLY A 147 -9.96 -9.88 1.65
N LEU A 148 -10.73 -9.25 0.76
CA LEU A 148 -12.08 -9.71 0.41
C LEU A 148 -12.05 -11.09 -0.25
N THR A 149 -11.06 -11.37 -1.11
CA THR A 149 -10.92 -12.70 -1.72
C THR A 149 -10.58 -13.76 -0.68
N ALA A 150 -9.75 -13.44 0.32
CA ALA A 150 -9.49 -14.32 1.46
C ALA A 150 -10.76 -14.57 2.30
N VAL A 151 -11.62 -13.56 2.52
CA VAL A 151 -12.93 -13.75 3.17
C VAL A 151 -13.81 -14.72 2.36
N LEU A 152 -13.89 -14.51 1.04
CA LEU A 152 -14.67 -15.39 0.16
C LEU A 152 -14.14 -16.83 0.21
N ALA A 153 -12.82 -17.03 0.24
CA ALA A 153 -12.22 -18.35 0.37
C ALA A 153 -12.64 -19.06 1.67
N LEU A 154 -12.67 -18.33 2.79
CA LEU A 154 -13.13 -18.85 4.08
C LEU A 154 -14.62 -19.19 4.12
N GLN A 155 -15.45 -18.49 3.34
CA GLN A 155 -16.89 -18.79 3.23
C GLN A 155 -17.17 -19.99 2.32
N SER A 156 -16.21 -20.36 1.48
CA SER A 156 -16.28 -21.53 0.60
C SER A 156 -15.72 -22.83 1.23
N GLU A 157 -15.45 -22.82 2.54
CA GLU A 157 -15.08 -24.02 3.33
C GLU A 157 -16.22 -25.04 3.43
#